data_AF-A7TCA4-F1
#
_entry.id   AF-A7TCA4-F1
#
_cell.length_a   1.000
_cell.length_b   1.000
_cell.length_c   1.000
_cell.angle_alpha   90.00
_cell.angle_beta   90.00
_cell.angle_gamma   90.00
#
_symmetry.space_group_name_H-M   'P 1'
#
loop_
_entity.id
_entity.type
_entity.pdbx_description
1 polymer ?
#
loop_
_entity_poly.entity_id
_entity_poly.type
_entity_poly.pdbx_seq_one_letter_code
_entity_poly.pdbx_strand_id
1 'polypeptide(L)' 'HALGFFHEQSRPDRDNYVTIMLDNIKSEAKFNFEKYTSSKINTMNTPYDYDSLMHYGSHYFSYNGKPTIVAKKGGVSTIP' A
#
# COMPACT_ATOMS: atom_id res chain seq x y z
N HIS A 1 -2.04 -9.81 13.09
CA HIS A 1 -1.16 -10.28 12.00
C HIS A 1 -0.06 -11.14 12.59
N ALA A 2 -0.15 -12.46 12.38
CA ALA A 2 0.85 -13.44 12.80
C ALA A 2 1.99 -13.50 11.77
N LEU A 3 3.23 -13.64 12.27
CA LEU A 3 4.45 -14.05 11.56
C LEU A 3 4.63 -13.47 10.14
N GLY A 4 5.18 -12.26 10.04
CA GLY A 4 5.96 -11.83 8.87
C GLY A 4 5.21 -11.26 7.67
N PHE A 5 3.87 -11.26 7.66
CA PHE A 5 3.10 -10.64 6.57
C PHE A 5 2.71 -9.21 6.93
N PHE A 6 3.45 -8.26 6.38
CA PHE A 6 3.12 -6.84 6.40
C PHE A 6 2.12 -6.51 5.28
N HIS A 7 1.38 -5.41 5.42
CA HIS A 7 0.46 -4.99 4.38
C HIS A 7 1.20 -4.56 3.10
N GLU A 8 0.62 -4.88 1.94
CA GLU A 8 1.25 -4.61 0.63
C GLU A 8 1.49 -3.10 0.43
N GLN A 9 0.55 -2.25 0.86
CA GLN A 9 0.70 -0.79 0.78
C GLN A 9 1.76 -0.19 1.72
N SER A 10 2.31 -1.01 2.62
CA SER A 10 3.39 -0.63 3.54
C SER A 10 4.76 -1.10 3.06
N ARG A 11 4.86 -1.73 1.88
CA ARG A 11 6.14 -2.07 1.27
C ARG A 11 7.03 -0.83 1.06
N PRO A 12 8.36 -0.98 1.17
CA PRO A 12 9.30 0.13 0.97
C PRO A 12 9.22 0.73 -0.45
N ASP A 13 8.91 -0.10 -1.46
CA ASP A 13 8.81 0.26 -2.88
C ASP A 13 7.39 0.68 -3.31
N ARG A 14 6.41 0.73 -2.39
CA ARG A 14 4.99 1.02 -2.72
C ARG A 14 4.79 2.33 -3.47
N ASP A 15 5.62 3.35 -3.23
CA ASP A 15 5.52 4.64 -3.91
C ASP A 15 5.81 4.55 -5.42
N ASN A 16 6.36 3.44 -5.92
CA ASN A 16 6.49 3.19 -7.36
C ASN A 16 5.15 2.75 -8.00
N TYR A 17 4.23 2.22 -7.20
CA TYR A 17 3.00 1.55 -7.64
C TYR A 17 1.74 2.31 -7.24
N VAL A 18 1.72 2.90 -6.04
CA VAL A 18 0.57 3.64 -5.50
C VAL A 18 0.99 4.98 -4.91
N THR A 19 0.04 5.91 -4.85
CA THR A 19 0.13 7.16 -4.11
C THR A 19 -0.83 7.10 -2.93
N ILE A 20 -0.33 7.42 -1.73
CA ILE A 20 -1.17 7.56 -0.54
C ILE A 20 -1.65 9.00 -0.41
N MET A 21 -2.96 9.19 -0.40
CA MET A 21 -3.60 10.48 -0.21
C MET A 21 -3.80 10.73 1.29
N LEU A 22 -2.73 11.12 1.99
CA LEU A 22 -2.75 11.38 3.44
C LEU A 22 -3.80 12.43 3.84
N ASP A 23 -4.14 13.35 2.94
CA ASP A 23 -5.16 14.38 3.12
C ASP A 23 -6.60 13.86 3.06
N ASN A 24 -6.80 12.58 2.70
CA ASN A 24 -8.09 11.90 2.72
C ASN A 24 -8.20 10.90 3.89
N ILE A 25 -7.09 10.65 4.62
CA ILE A 25 -7.02 9.66 5.70
C ILE A 25 -7.34 10.31 7.04
N LYS A 26 -8.15 9.64 7.87
CA LYS A 26 -8.38 10.02 9.27
C LYS A 26 -7.06 10.22 10.02
N SER A 27 -6.89 11.34 10.72
CA SER A 27 -5.62 11.71 11.37
C SER A 27 -5.08 10.61 12.28
N GLU A 28 -5.95 9.98 13.06
CA GLU A 28 -5.65 8.87 13.96
C GLU A 28 -5.28 7.58 13.23
N ALA A 29 -5.55 7.45 11.93
CA ALA A 29 -5.27 6.25 11.15
C ALA A 29 -4.05 6.38 10.23
N LYS A 30 -3.41 7.56 10.14
CA LYS A 30 -2.26 7.80 9.24
C LYS A 30 -1.09 6.84 9.48
N PHE A 31 -0.89 6.42 10.72
CA PHE A 31 0.17 5.45 11.08
C PHE A 31 0.00 4.09 10.36
N ASN A 32 -1.21 3.72 9.94
CA ASN A 32 -1.46 2.47 9.21
C ASN A 32 -0.95 2.49 7.76
N PHE A 33 -0.54 3.65 7.25
CA PHE A 33 -0.04 3.84 5.89
C PHE A 33 1.47 4.11 5.84
N GLU A 34 2.13 4.04 7.00
CA GLU A 34 3.59 4.14 7.08
C GLU A 34 4.25 2.98 6.34
N LYS A 35 5.37 3.30 5.69
CA LYS A 35 6.21 2.31 5.01
C LYS A 35 7.11 1.63 6.02
N TYR A 36 7.33 0.34 5.86
CA TYR A 36 8.40 -0.34 6.57
C TYR A 36 9.74 -0.09 5.87
N THR A 37 10.82 -0.07 6.65
CA THR A 37 12.17 0.03 6.11
C THR A 37 12.56 -1.28 5.41
N SER A 38 13.43 -1.19 4.40
CA SER A 38 14.00 -2.36 3.69
C SER A 38 14.75 -3.33 4.61
N SER A 39 15.16 -2.87 5.79
CA SER A 39 15.74 -3.72 6.85
C SER A 39 14.72 -4.61 7.57
N LYS A 40 13.43 -4.31 7.48
CA LYS A 40 12.34 -5.06 8.12
C LYS A 40 11.55 -5.92 7.13
N ILE A 41 11.57 -5.56 5.85
CA ILE A 41 10.87 -6.29 4.78
C ILE A 41 11.85 -6.57 3.65
N ASN A 42 12.17 -7.84 3.46
CA ASN A 42 12.67 -8.31 2.19
C ASN A 42 11.44 -8.59 1.31
N THR A 43 11.29 -7.85 0.20
CA THR A 43 10.22 -8.11 -0.78
C THR A 43 10.38 -9.46 -1.47
N MET A 44 11.44 -10.23 -1.15
CA MET A 44 11.75 -11.54 -1.72
C MET A 44 11.73 -11.55 -3.25
N ASN A 45 12.01 -10.39 -3.86
CA ASN A 45 11.92 -10.17 -5.30
C ASN A 45 10.52 -10.38 -5.91
N THR A 46 9.45 -10.35 -5.10
CA THR A 46 8.08 -10.46 -5.62
C THR A 46 7.58 -9.13 -6.20
N PRO A 47 6.86 -9.17 -7.33
CA PRO A 47 6.16 -7.99 -7.86
C PRO A 47 5.20 -7.40 -6.83
N TYR A 48 4.87 -6.12 -6.97
CA TYR A 48 3.79 -5.51 -6.18
C TYR A 48 2.44 -6.05 -6.66
N ASP A 49 1.65 -6.58 -5.74
CA ASP A 49 0.37 -7.22 -6.05
C ASP A 49 -0.80 -6.35 -5.58
N TYR A 50 -1.49 -5.71 -6.53
CA TYR A 50 -2.66 -4.88 -6.23
C TYR A 50 -3.87 -5.70 -5.74
N ASP A 51 -3.93 -7.00 -6.08
CA ASP A 51 -5.03 -7.90 -5.72
C ASP A 51 -4.70 -8.75 -4.48
N SER A 52 -3.54 -8.50 -3.85
CA SER A 52 -3.15 -9.15 -2.61
C SER A 52 -4.22 -8.95 -1.53
N LEU A 53 -4.63 -10.04 -0.87
CA LEU A 53 -5.54 -9.99 0.29
C LEU A 53 -5.00 -9.11 1.42
N MET A 54 -3.69 -8.82 1.42
CA MET A 54 -3.02 -7.97 2.39
C MET A 54 -2.95 -6.49 1.96
N HIS A 55 -3.42 -6.15 0.75
CA HIS A 55 -3.47 -4.79 0.25
C HIS A 55 -4.75 -4.09 0.73
N TYR A 56 -4.61 -2.90 1.31
CA TYR A 56 -5.78 -2.10 1.69
C TYR A 56 -6.60 -1.64 0.48
N GLY A 57 -7.92 -1.61 0.65
CA GLY A 57 -8.82 -1.05 -0.35
C GLY A 57 -8.60 0.45 -0.55
N SER A 58 -8.95 0.96 -1.73
CA SER A 58 -8.72 2.35 -2.12
C SER A 58 -9.39 3.42 -1.25
N HIS A 59 -10.35 3.06 -0.40
CA HIS A 59 -11.09 3.98 0.47
C HIS A 59 -10.92 3.69 1.98
N TYR A 60 -10.03 2.77 2.34
CA TYR A 60 -9.80 2.41 3.73
C TYR A 60 -9.36 3.63 4.53
N PHE A 61 -9.94 3.79 5.73
CA PHE A 61 -9.69 4.92 6.64
C PHE A 61 -9.93 6.31 6.06
N SER A 62 -10.72 6.42 4.98
CA SER A 62 -11.14 7.71 4.44
C SER A 62 -12.03 8.46 5.45
N TYR A 63 -11.81 9.77 5.64
CA TYR A 63 -12.72 10.61 6.43
C TYR A 63 -13.73 11.37 5.57
N ASN A 64 -13.45 11.52 4.27
CA ASN A 64 -14.22 12.36 3.35
C ASN A 64 -14.83 11.58 2.17
N GLY A 65 -14.74 10.25 2.19
CA GLY A 65 -15.22 9.37 1.13
C GLY A 65 -14.38 9.41 -0.16
N LYS A 66 -13.29 10.18 -0.19
CA LYS A 66 -12.33 10.21 -1.32
C LYS A 66 -11.31 9.07 -1.16
N PRO A 67 -10.69 8.62 -2.27
CA PRO A 67 -9.70 7.55 -2.21
C PRO A 67 -8.47 7.93 -1.38
N THR A 68 -8.02 7.00 -0.55
CA THR A 68 -6.81 7.07 0.28
C THR A 68 -5.61 6.41 -0.38
N ILE A 69 -5.84 5.45 -1.30
CA ILE A 69 -4.81 4.81 -2.12
C ILE A 69 -5.19 4.93 -3.59
N VAL A 70 -4.28 5.47 -4.41
CA VAL A 70 -4.47 5.62 -5.86
C VAL A 70 -3.36 4.90 -6.60
N ALA A 71 -3.70 3.96 -7.48
CA ALA A 71 -2.72 3.28 -8.32
C ALA A 71 -2.09 4.23 -9.35
N LYS A 72 -0.77 4.16 -9.50
CA LYS A 72 -0.04 4.84 -10.57
C LYS A 72 -0.22 4.03 -11.85
N LYS A 73 -0.73 4.65 -12.91
CA LYS A 73 -1.00 4.03 -14.23
C LYS A 73 0.22 3.40 -14.94
N GLY A 74 1.40 3.35 -14.32
CA GLY A 74 2.63 2.78 -14.89
C GLY A 74 3.03 1.41 -14.35
N GLY A 75 2.27 0.81 -13.41
CA GLY A 75 2.62 -0.47 -12.77
C GLY A 75 1.83 -1.68 -13.27
N VAL A 76 1.15 -1.59 -14.43
CA VAL A 76 0.44 -2.74 -15.00
C VAL A 76 1.49 -3.69 -15.57
N SER A 77 1.83 -4.72 -14.80
CA SER A 77 2.53 -5.89 -15.33
C SER A 77 1.57 -6.60 -16.28
N THR A 78 1.55 -6.19 -17.54
CA THR A 78 1.00 -7.01 -18.61
C THR A 78 1.94 -8.20 -18.78
N ILE A 79 1.59 -9.34 -18.20
CA ILE A 79 2.20 -10.61 -18.58
C ILE A 79 1.45 -11.09 -19.84
N PRO A 80 2.15 -11.39 -20.96
CA PRO A 80 1.54 -11.94 -22.18
C PRO A 80 0.97 -13.35 -21.98
#